data_AF-A0A9E2A1N7-F1
#
_entry.id   AF-A0A9E2A1N7-F1
#
_cell.length_a   1.000
_cell.length_b   1.000
_cell.length_c   1.000
_cell.angle_alpha   90.00
_cell.angle_beta   90.00
_cell.angle_gamma   90.00
#
_symmetry.space_group_name_H-M   'P 1'
#
loop_
_entity.id
_entity.type
_entity.pdbx_description
1 polymer ?
#
loop_
_entity_poly.entity_id
_entity_poly.type
_entity_poly.pdbx_seq_one_letter_code
_entity_poly.pdbx_strand_id
1 'polypeptide(L)'
;MTETRLVVLSGLLWLAMVVLAAAGHWLAGLYVLLALLLVYGVLGSSHKGRFDLKLVAFPTGVWIAMWAGAFWLGEYFAQAYAGSAPGFTVLGFHPSFAAIIALFWLLPTLLMGFGFEWVKDRWLSKERWDDYLESVNDPGSDEAPTGGEE
;
A
#
# COMPACT_ATOMS: atom_id res chain seq x y z
N MET A 1 3.80 -17.46 -13.37
CA MET A 1 2.85 -16.86 -14.35
C MET A 1 2.05 -15.70 -13.76
N THR A 2 1.45 -15.83 -12.57
CA THR A 2 0.68 -14.74 -11.92
C THR A 2 1.54 -13.51 -11.64
N GLU A 3 2.74 -13.68 -11.09
CA GLU A 3 3.67 -12.57 -10.82
C GLU A 3 4.05 -11.80 -12.09
N THR A 4 4.37 -12.49 -13.17
CA THR A 4 4.65 -11.87 -14.47
C THR A 4 3.49 -11.01 -14.96
N ARG A 5 2.23 -11.48 -14.79
CA ARG A 5 1.03 -10.71 -15.14
C ARG A 5 0.88 -9.47 -14.25
N LEU A 6 1.16 -9.59 -12.95
CA LEU A 6 1.10 -8.47 -12.00
C LEU A 6 2.16 -7.39 -12.32
N VAL A 7 3.36 -7.80 -12.72
CA VAL A 7 4.43 -6.87 -13.13
C VAL A 7 4.08 -6.15 -14.44
N VAL A 8 3.52 -6.87 -15.42
CA VAL A 8 3.05 -6.23 -16.66
C VAL A 8 1.91 -5.25 -16.35
N LEU A 9 0.96 -5.65 -15.50
CA LEU A 9 -0.15 -4.80 -15.06
C LEU A 9 0.35 -3.55 -14.32
N SER A 10 1.35 -3.67 -13.43
CA SER A 10 1.90 -2.51 -12.72
C SER A 10 2.56 -1.53 -13.67
N GLY A 11 3.29 -2.01 -14.68
CA GLY A 11 3.85 -1.17 -15.74
C GLY A 11 2.78 -0.40 -16.52
N LEU A 12 1.69 -1.08 -16.90
CA LEU A 12 0.56 -0.44 -17.60
C LEU A 12 -0.15 0.60 -16.73
N LEU A 13 -0.41 0.28 -15.46
CA LEU A 13 -1.03 1.21 -14.51
C LEU A 13 -0.16 2.44 -14.28
N TRP A 14 1.16 2.27 -14.21
CA TRP A 14 2.08 3.39 -14.07
C TRP A 14 2.03 4.34 -15.28
N LEU A 15 2.05 3.79 -16.51
CA LEU A 15 1.89 4.58 -17.72
C LEU A 15 0.54 5.29 -17.76
N ALA A 16 -0.55 4.58 -17.41
CA ALA A 16 -1.89 5.17 -17.36
C ALA A 16 -1.96 6.33 -16.36
N MET A 17 -1.38 6.18 -15.17
CA MET A 17 -1.31 7.25 -14.16
C MET A 17 -0.59 8.49 -14.69
N VAL A 18 0.57 8.31 -15.32
CA VAL A 18 1.36 9.43 -15.88
C VAL A 18 0.60 10.13 -17.01
N VAL A 19 -0.02 9.37 -17.91
CA VAL A 19 -0.82 9.93 -19.02
C VAL A 19 -2.02 10.71 -18.48
N LEU A 20 -2.75 10.17 -17.49
CA LEU A 20 -3.88 10.86 -16.88
C LEU A 20 -3.47 12.16 -16.18
N ALA A 21 -2.37 12.12 -15.42
CA ALA A 21 -1.81 13.30 -14.78
C ALA A 21 -1.39 14.36 -15.81
N ALA A 22 -0.69 13.96 -16.87
CA ALA A 22 -0.28 14.86 -17.95
C ALA A 22 -1.47 15.48 -18.71
N ALA A 23 -2.58 14.74 -18.84
CA ALA A 23 -3.83 15.22 -19.43
C ALA A 23 -4.66 16.11 -18.48
N GLY A 24 -4.21 16.35 -17.25
CA GLY A 24 -4.92 17.14 -16.25
C GLY A 24 -6.03 16.38 -15.50
N HIS A 25 -6.17 15.07 -15.72
CA HIS A 25 -7.09 14.21 -14.98
C HIS A 25 -6.47 13.73 -13.66
N TRP A 26 -6.09 14.68 -12.80
CA TRP A 26 -5.33 14.43 -11.57
C TRP A 26 -6.00 13.44 -10.62
N LEU A 27 -7.31 13.59 -10.36
CA LEU A 27 -8.04 12.68 -9.48
C LEU A 27 -8.09 11.24 -10.04
N ALA A 28 -8.28 11.09 -11.35
CA ALA A 28 -8.25 9.78 -11.99
C ALA A 28 -6.85 9.14 -11.85
N GLY A 29 -5.78 9.93 -12.06
CA GLY A 29 -4.41 9.49 -11.83
C GLY A 29 -4.18 9.00 -10.38
N LEU A 30 -4.71 9.71 -9.38
CA LEU A 30 -4.63 9.29 -7.98
C LEU A 30 -5.36 7.96 -7.70
N TYR A 31 -6.50 7.69 -8.35
CA TYR A 31 -7.13 6.38 -8.22
C TYR A 31 -6.36 5.26 -8.90
N VAL A 32 -5.71 5.55 -10.03
CA VAL A 32 -4.79 4.59 -10.67
C VAL A 32 -3.59 4.30 -9.77
N LEU A 33 -3.07 5.31 -9.06
CA LEU A 33 -2.04 5.11 -8.04
C LEU A 33 -2.51 4.15 -6.93
N LEU A 34 -3.74 4.29 -6.43
CA LEU A 34 -4.28 3.37 -5.43
C LEU A 34 -4.35 1.93 -5.95
N ALA A 35 -4.77 1.74 -7.20
CA ALA A 35 -4.77 0.42 -7.83
C ALA A 35 -3.34 -0.14 -7.98
N LEU A 36 -2.38 0.71 -8.33
CA LEU A 36 -0.97 0.33 -8.41
C LEU A 36 -0.41 -0.11 -7.04
N LEU A 37 -0.77 0.59 -5.97
CA LEU A 37 -0.40 0.22 -4.60
C LEU A 37 -0.99 -1.13 -4.18
N LEU A 38 -2.22 -1.46 -4.59
CA LEU A 38 -2.79 -2.80 -4.39
C LEU A 38 -1.95 -3.88 -5.09
N VAL A 39 -1.57 -3.64 -6.36
CA VAL A 39 -0.74 -4.58 -7.11
C VAL A 39 0.61 -4.80 -6.42
N TYR A 40 1.25 -3.74 -5.94
CA TYR A 40 2.50 -3.86 -5.17
C TYR A 40 2.30 -4.56 -3.83
N GLY A 41 1.21 -4.28 -3.11
CA GLY A 41 0.88 -4.97 -1.86
C GLY A 41 0.71 -6.48 -2.08
N VAL A 42 0.00 -6.88 -3.14
CA VAL A 42 -0.15 -8.30 -3.51
C VAL A 42 1.20 -8.91 -3.88
N LEU A 43 1.99 -8.23 -4.71
CA LEU A 43 3.31 -8.72 -5.15
C LEU A 43 4.27 -8.88 -3.95
N GLY A 44 4.30 -7.91 -3.04
CA GLY A 44 5.13 -7.93 -1.83
C GLY A 44 4.67 -8.94 -0.77
N SER A 45 3.38 -9.28 -0.74
CA SER A 45 2.84 -10.33 0.15
C SER A 45 3.04 -11.76 -0.38
N SER A 46 3.48 -11.91 -1.64
CA SER A 46 3.69 -13.22 -2.25
C SER A 46 5.01 -13.82 -1.74
N HIS A 47 4.93 -14.84 -0.88
CA HIS A 47 6.09 -15.66 -0.50
C HIS A 47 5.78 -17.15 -0.71
N LYS A 48 6.62 -17.84 -1.48
CA LYS A 48 6.46 -19.26 -1.85
C LYS A 48 5.04 -19.62 -2.37
N GLY A 49 4.42 -18.72 -3.14
CA GLY A 49 3.11 -18.93 -3.76
C GLY A 49 1.89 -18.94 -2.82
N ARG A 50 2.07 -18.67 -1.52
CA ARG A 50 0.96 -18.55 -0.57
C ARG A 50 0.62 -17.08 -0.35
N PHE A 51 -0.50 -16.66 -0.93
CA PHE A 51 -1.08 -15.33 -0.73
C PHE A 51 -1.83 -15.28 0.60
N ASP A 52 -1.45 -14.37 1.51
CA ASP A 52 -2.31 -14.05 2.66
C ASP A 52 -3.27 -12.92 2.30
N LEU A 53 -4.37 -13.30 1.65
CA LEU A 53 -5.43 -12.36 1.23
C LEU A 53 -5.99 -11.53 2.40
N LYS A 54 -5.89 -12.02 3.64
CA LYS A 54 -6.41 -11.32 4.80
C LYS A 54 -5.54 -10.12 5.17
N LEU A 55 -4.22 -10.19 5.01
CA LEU A 55 -3.30 -9.06 5.20
C LEU A 55 -3.53 -7.95 4.15
N VAL A 56 -3.79 -8.32 2.91
CA VAL A 56 -4.11 -7.36 1.83
C VAL A 56 -5.51 -6.78 2.00
N ALA A 57 -6.50 -7.59 2.39
CA ALA A 57 -7.85 -7.12 2.66
C ALA A 57 -7.93 -6.23 3.91
N PHE A 58 -7.17 -6.57 4.96
CA PHE A 58 -7.05 -5.81 6.20
C PHE A 58 -5.65 -5.92 6.80
N PRO A 59 -4.96 -4.81 7.11
CA PRO A 59 -5.46 -3.43 7.14
C PRO A 59 -5.36 -2.66 5.81
N THR A 60 -4.62 -3.18 4.82
CA THR A 60 -4.29 -2.44 3.59
C THR A 60 -5.52 -2.01 2.78
N GLY A 61 -6.53 -2.88 2.63
CA GLY A 61 -7.75 -2.53 1.90
C GLY A 61 -8.52 -1.37 2.52
N VAL A 62 -8.62 -1.34 3.85
CA VAL A 62 -9.28 -0.21 4.54
C VAL A 62 -8.45 1.05 4.37
N TRP A 63 -7.12 0.97 4.52
CA TRP A 63 -6.21 2.10 4.30
C TRP A 63 -6.40 2.73 2.91
N ILE A 64 -6.50 1.91 1.86
CA ILE A 64 -6.74 2.39 0.49
C ILE A 64 -8.12 3.05 0.34
N ALA A 65 -9.16 2.49 0.96
CA ALA A 65 -10.49 3.10 0.94
C ALA A 65 -10.48 4.48 1.61
N MET A 66 -9.72 4.65 2.70
CA MET A 66 -9.58 5.94 3.37
C MET A 66 -8.87 6.97 2.49
N TRP A 67 -7.78 6.57 1.82
CA TRP A 67 -7.09 7.44 0.86
C TRP A 67 -7.98 7.82 -0.33
N ALA A 68 -8.77 6.88 -0.86
CA ALA A 68 -9.73 7.15 -1.92
C ALA A 68 -10.77 8.21 -1.49
N GLY A 69 -11.26 8.09 -0.25
CA GLY A 69 -12.15 9.09 0.36
C GLY A 69 -11.46 10.44 0.58
N ALA A 70 -10.19 10.44 0.99
CA ALA A 70 -9.40 11.65 1.18
C ALA A 70 -9.23 12.41 -0.14
N PHE A 71 -8.87 11.73 -1.23
CA PHE A 71 -8.72 12.34 -2.55
C PHE A 71 -10.05 12.86 -3.10
N TRP A 72 -11.12 12.08 -2.97
CA TRP A 72 -12.45 12.49 -3.38
C TRP A 72 -12.91 13.75 -2.66
N LEU A 73 -12.80 13.76 -1.33
CA LEU A 73 -13.26 14.86 -0.49
C LEU A 73 -12.36 16.10 -0.66
N GLY A 74 -11.05 15.87 -0.87
CA GLY A 74 -10.09 16.90 -1.23
C GLY A 74 -10.47 17.62 -2.53
N GLU A 75 -10.76 16.86 -3.60
CA GLU A 75 -11.22 17.40 -4.88
C GLU A 75 -12.56 18.13 -4.74
N TYR A 76 -13.53 17.50 -4.05
CA TYR A 76 -14.85 18.09 -3.83
C TYR A 76 -14.75 19.48 -3.19
N PHE A 77 -13.99 19.61 -2.09
CA PHE A 77 -13.81 20.90 -1.43
C PHE A 77 -12.92 21.87 -2.20
N ALA A 78 -11.93 21.38 -2.96
CA ALA A 78 -11.12 22.24 -3.81
C ALA A 78 -11.97 22.88 -4.92
N GLN A 79 -12.89 22.12 -5.53
CA GLN A 79 -13.83 22.63 -6.53
C GLN A 79 -14.89 23.54 -5.90
N ALA A 80 -15.48 23.14 -4.77
CA ALA A 80 -16.53 23.92 -4.10
C ALA A 80 -16.06 25.31 -3.66
N TYR A 81 -14.76 25.46 -3.37
CA TYR A 81 -14.15 26.71 -2.93
C TYR A 81 -13.13 27.26 -3.95
N ALA A 82 -13.21 26.83 -5.21
CA ALA A 82 -12.32 27.34 -6.26
C ALA A 82 -12.48 28.86 -6.41
N GLY A 83 -11.43 29.61 -6.07
CA GLY A 83 -11.42 31.07 -6.15
C GLY A 83 -12.14 31.79 -4.99
N SER A 84 -12.53 31.09 -3.92
CA SER A 84 -13.18 31.70 -2.76
C SER A 84 -12.71 31.05 -1.45
N ALA A 85 -12.62 31.82 -0.37
CA ALA A 85 -12.33 31.24 0.95
C ALA A 85 -13.56 30.46 1.47
N PRO A 86 -13.35 29.31 2.13
CA PRO A 86 -14.45 28.56 2.73
C PRO A 86 -15.09 29.35 3.88
N GLY A 87 -16.41 29.25 4.01
CA GLY A 87 -17.17 29.90 5.10
C GLY A 87 -16.91 29.31 6.49
N PHE A 88 -16.13 28.24 6.57
CA PHE A 88 -15.74 27.59 7.82
C PHE A 88 -14.35 26.96 7.68
N THR A 89 -13.73 26.68 8.82
CA THR A 89 -12.49 25.90 8.90
C THR A 89 -12.71 24.69 9.80
N VAL A 90 -11.89 23.66 9.61
CA VAL A 90 -11.85 22.48 10.47
C VAL A 90 -10.53 22.49 11.19
N LEU A 91 -10.54 22.74 12.50
CA LEU A 91 -9.32 22.89 13.32
C LEU A 91 -8.35 23.94 12.75
N GLY A 92 -8.87 24.99 12.12
CA GLY A 92 -8.07 26.03 11.47
C GLY A 92 -7.60 25.70 10.06
N PHE A 93 -7.90 24.51 9.53
CA PHE A 93 -7.55 24.12 8.17
C PHE A 93 -8.67 24.37 7.17
N HIS A 94 -8.28 24.58 5.91
CA HIS A 94 -9.20 24.50 4.78
C HIS A 94 -9.88 23.11 4.76
N PRO A 95 -11.19 23.00 4.47
CA PRO A 95 -11.91 21.72 4.52
C PRO A 95 -11.26 20.62 3.66
N SER A 96 -10.74 20.96 2.46
CA SER A 96 -10.00 19.99 1.63
C SER A 96 -8.74 19.46 2.32
N PHE A 97 -7.98 20.33 3.00
CA PHE A 97 -6.76 19.93 3.68
C PHE A 97 -7.07 19.13 4.95
N ALA A 98 -8.11 19.52 5.70
CA ALA A 98 -8.57 18.77 6.85
C ALA A 98 -9.00 17.34 6.49
N ALA A 99 -9.66 17.16 5.35
CA ALA A 99 -10.00 15.85 4.81
C ALA A 99 -8.76 14.98 4.56
N ILE A 100 -7.71 15.56 3.96
CA ILE A 100 -6.43 14.87 3.76
C ILE A 100 -5.81 14.52 5.12
N ILE A 101 -5.69 15.45 6.06
CA ILE A 101 -5.10 15.16 7.38
C ILE A 101 -5.85 14.03 8.10
N ALA A 102 -7.18 14.04 8.09
CA ALA A 102 -7.98 13.03 8.78
C ALA A 102 -7.90 11.65 8.10
N LEU A 103 -8.16 11.59 6.79
CA LEU A 103 -8.39 10.34 6.05
C LEU A 103 -7.17 9.81 5.31
N PHE A 104 -6.13 10.62 5.11
CA PHE A 104 -4.85 10.16 4.55
C PHE A 104 -3.83 9.87 5.64
N TRP A 105 -3.81 10.68 6.71
CA TRP A 105 -2.81 10.62 7.76
C TRP A 105 -3.31 9.98 9.05
N LEU A 106 -4.16 10.66 9.81
CA LEU A 106 -4.44 10.30 11.20
C LEU A 106 -5.12 8.95 11.34
N LEU A 107 -6.27 8.79 10.70
CA LEU A 107 -7.03 7.55 10.81
C LEU A 107 -6.30 6.36 10.17
N PRO A 108 -5.73 6.47 8.95
CA PRO A 108 -5.04 5.33 8.36
C PRO A 108 -3.77 4.93 9.11
N THR A 109 -3.03 5.88 9.70
CA THR A 109 -1.83 5.56 10.49
C THR A 109 -2.20 4.76 11.74
N LEU A 110 -3.22 5.21 12.48
CA LEU A 110 -3.74 4.49 13.65
C LEU A 110 -4.27 3.11 13.26
N LEU A 111 -5.08 3.06 12.20
CA LEU A 111 -5.70 1.83 11.74
C LEU A 111 -4.67 0.81 11.24
N MET A 112 -3.64 1.25 10.52
CA MET A 112 -2.55 0.39 10.09
C MET A 112 -1.79 -0.15 11.31
N GLY A 113 -1.46 0.71 12.28
CA GLY A 113 -0.80 0.28 13.52
C GLY A 113 -1.58 -0.79 14.27
N PHE A 114 -2.86 -0.54 14.58
CA PHE A 114 -3.72 -1.51 15.26
C PHE A 114 -4.02 -2.74 14.41
N GLY A 115 -4.23 -2.55 13.10
CA GLY A 115 -4.56 -3.62 12.18
C GLY A 115 -3.42 -4.61 12.02
N PHE A 116 -2.17 -4.13 11.89
CA PHE A 116 -0.99 -4.99 11.84
C PHE A 116 -0.72 -5.72 13.16
N GLU A 117 -1.00 -5.08 14.30
CA GLU A 117 -0.93 -5.75 15.61
C GLU A 117 -1.96 -6.88 15.69
N TRP A 118 -3.19 -6.66 15.20
CA TRP A 118 -4.22 -7.70 15.17
C TRP A 118 -3.77 -8.90 14.31
N VAL A 119 -3.23 -8.64 13.13
CA VAL A 119 -2.77 -9.71 12.22
C VAL A 119 -1.33 -10.15 12.48
N LYS A 120 -0.72 -9.77 13.62
CA LYS A 120 0.72 -10.00 13.90
C LYS A 120 1.16 -11.43 13.71
N ASP A 121 0.35 -12.39 14.13
CA ASP A 121 0.70 -13.81 14.07
C ASP A 121 0.79 -14.34 12.63
N ARG A 122 0.27 -13.60 11.64
CA ARG A 122 0.34 -13.96 10.22
C ARG A 122 1.60 -13.47 9.53
N TRP A 123 2.13 -12.32 9.95
CA TRP A 123 3.32 -11.70 9.34
C TRP A 123 4.59 -11.86 10.17
N LEU A 124 4.48 -11.95 11.51
CA LEU A 124 5.55 -12.24 12.46
C LEU A 124 5.14 -13.40 13.38
N SER A 125 4.98 -14.61 12.85
CA SER A 125 4.85 -15.76 13.74
C SER A 125 6.18 -16.00 14.43
N LYS A 126 6.15 -16.15 15.77
CA LYS A 126 7.35 -16.49 16.57
C LYS A 126 8.08 -17.70 16.00
N GLU A 127 7.34 -18.73 15.62
CA GLU A 127 7.88 -19.95 15.02
C GLU A 127 8.70 -19.67 13.76
N ARG A 128 8.22 -18.79 12.87
CA ARG A 128 8.95 -18.43 11.64
C ARG A 128 10.16 -17.53 11.93
N TRP A 129 10.10 -16.74 13.00
CA TRP A 129 11.21 -15.94 13.47
C TRP A 129 12.31 -16.81 14.09
N ASP A 130 11.91 -17.80 14.88
CA ASP A 130 12.81 -18.76 15.51
C ASP A 130 13.48 -19.64 14.44
N ASP A 131 12.73 -20.14 13.46
CA ASP A 131 13.26 -20.87 12.28
C ASP A 131 14.27 -20.01 11.50
N TYR A 132 14.01 -18.71 11.35
CA TYR A 132 14.93 -17.79 10.67
C TYR A 132 16.21 -17.60 11.48
N LEU A 133 16.10 -17.34 12.79
CA LEU A 133 17.26 -17.22 13.67
C LEU A 133 18.09 -18.50 13.70
N GLU A 134 17.46 -19.68 13.64
CA GLU A 134 18.16 -20.96 13.53
C GLU A 134 18.91 -21.05 12.19
N SER A 135 18.29 -20.67 11.06
CA SER A 135 18.96 -20.68 9.75
C SER A 135 20.14 -19.70 9.62
N VAL A 136 20.11 -18.57 10.33
CA VAL A 136 21.19 -17.56 10.33
C VAL A 136 22.32 -17.96 11.29
N ASN A 137 21.99 -18.66 12.38
CA ASN A 137 22.97 -19.13 13.35
C ASN A 137 23.54 -20.51 13.03
N ASP A 138 23.01 -21.22 12.03
CA ASP A 138 23.61 -22.43 11.48
C ASP A 138 24.74 -22.07 10.50
N PRO A 139 26.03 -22.23 10.88
CA PRO A 139 27.16 -21.84 10.06
C PRO A 139 27.45 -22.81 8.91
N GLY A 140 26.54 -23.75 8.59
CA GLY A 140 26.74 -24.83 7.62
C GLY A 140 26.15 -24.63 6.21
N SER A 141 25.47 -23.52 5.90
CA SER A 141 24.82 -23.35 4.58
C SER A 141 25.66 -22.65 3.50
N ASP A 142 26.91 -22.28 3.80
CA ASP A 142 27.94 -21.91 2.82
C ASP A 142 28.77 -23.13 2.37
N GLU A 143 28.15 -24.29 2.16
CA GLU A 143 28.76 -25.30 1.30
C GLU A 143 28.70 -24.81 -0.15
N ALA A 144 29.77 -24.10 -0.53
CA ALA A 144 30.19 -23.94 -1.90
C ALA A 144 30.05 -25.29 -2.66
N PRO A 145 29.63 -25.31 -3.93
CA PRO A 145 29.64 -26.53 -4.72
C PRO A 145 31.10 -26.97 -4.90
N THR A 146 31.58 -27.82 -4.01
CA THR A 146 32.86 -28.50 -4.16
C THR A 146 32.67 -29.61 -5.19
N GLY A 147 33.34 -29.44 -6.33
CA GLY A 147 33.43 -30.48 -7.35
C GLY A 147 34.27 -31.69 -6.90
N GLY A 148 34.09 -32.79 -7.64
CA GLY A 148 34.89 -34.03 -7.59
C GLY A 148 34.03 -35.19 -8.11
N GLU A 149 34.07 -35.50 -9.41
CA GLU A 149 34.89 -36.58 -10.00
C GLU A 149 34.48 -37.99 -9.52
N GLU A 150 33.75 -38.72 -10.37
CA GLU A 150 34.24 -39.88 -11.15
C GLU A 150 33.36 -40.09 -12.40
#